data_AF-A0A4R7M931-F1
#
_entry.id   AF-A0A4R7M931-F1
#
_cell.length_a   1.000
_cell.length_b   1.000
_cell.length_c   1.000
_cell.angle_alpha   90.00
_cell.angle_beta   90.00
_cell.angle_gamma   90.00
#
_symmetry.space_group_name_H-M   'P 1'
#
loop_
_entity.id
_entity.type
_entity.pdbx_description
1 polymer ?
#
loop_
_entity_poly.entity_id
_entity_poly.type
_entity_poly.pdbx_seq_one_letter_code
_entity_poly.pdbx_strand_id
1 'polypeptide(L)'
;MRKILVRLLLATLLAAMALLAPQAVQAAPPVPAYPSCPGFDVTLSSTGGTQDVRMTRIKDGIIYTVVAGRGTTITVTNAESGKSVTFGTKGSVTRSATDIATGDITWSLSGANLVLLFDKVDLGGPSTILYTGVVKYTTDSNYTLTQPFQQQSGTQRNICAELG
;
A
#
# COMPACT_ATOMS: atom_id res chain seq x y z
N MET A 1 33.25 44.41 46.71
CA MET A 1 32.63 43.83 45.49
C MET A 1 33.23 42.49 45.02
N ARG A 2 34.29 41.94 45.66
CA ARG A 2 35.01 40.74 45.20
C ARG A 2 34.41 39.39 45.64
N LYS A 3 33.41 39.38 46.54
CA LYS A 3 32.81 38.16 47.12
C LYS A 3 31.52 37.69 46.42
N ILE A 4 30.99 38.45 45.46
CA ILE A 4 29.73 38.13 44.78
C ILE A 4 29.95 37.27 43.52
N LEU A 5 31.11 37.38 42.85
CA LEU A 5 31.37 36.60 41.64
C LEU A 5 31.61 35.09 41.87
N VAL A 6 32.04 34.69 43.06
CA VAL A 6 32.43 33.28 43.31
C VAL A 6 31.21 32.35 43.45
N ARG A 7 30.04 32.87 43.82
CA ARG A 7 28.82 32.05 43.98
C ARG A 7 28.07 31.76 42.68
N LEU A 8 28.38 32.46 41.59
CA LEU A 8 27.71 32.28 40.30
C LEU A 8 28.34 31.16 39.44
N LEU A 9 29.52 30.67 39.79
CA LEU A 9 30.26 29.67 39.00
C LEU A 9 29.95 28.21 39.36
N LEU A 10 29.31 27.93 40.51
CA LEU A 10 28.95 26.55 40.87
C LEU A 10 27.54 26.13 40.40
N ALA A 11 26.66 27.08 40.08
CA ALA A 11 25.29 26.77 39.67
C ALA A 11 25.17 26.34 38.20
N THR A 12 26.18 26.61 37.37
CA THR A 12 26.15 26.31 35.93
C THR A 12 26.72 24.93 35.57
N LEU A 13 27.46 24.26 36.46
CA LEU A 13 28.06 22.96 36.15
C LEU A 13 27.11 21.76 36.36
N LEU A 14 26.08 21.87 37.21
CA LEU A 14 25.11 20.78 37.43
C LEU A 14 24.00 20.72 36.36
N ALA A 15 23.83 21.76 35.54
CA ALA A 15 22.79 21.81 34.51
C ALA A 15 23.19 21.10 33.19
N ALA A 16 24.46 20.72 33.03
CA ALA A 16 24.96 20.18 31.76
C ALA A 16 24.83 18.65 31.61
N MET A 17 24.52 17.89 32.66
CA MET A 17 24.46 16.42 32.60
C MET A 17 23.05 15.83 32.41
N ALA A 18 21.99 16.64 32.41
CA ALA A 18 20.62 16.15 32.27
C ALA A 18 20.15 15.93 30.81
N LEU A 19 21.00 16.18 29.81
CA LEU A 19 20.62 16.20 28.38
C LEU A 19 21.06 14.97 27.57
N LEU A 20 21.62 13.94 28.21
CA LEU A 20 21.98 12.67 27.56
C LEU A 20 20.99 11.54 27.89
N ALA A 21 19.69 11.85 27.97
CA ALA A 21 18.68 10.80 27.93
C ALA A 21 18.77 10.11 26.55
N PRO A 22 18.95 8.78 26.47
CA PRO A 22 18.81 8.06 25.21
C PRO A 22 17.44 8.40 24.65
N GLN A 23 17.39 9.03 23.48
CA GLN A 23 16.12 9.19 22.80
C GLN A 23 15.61 7.78 22.53
N ALA A 24 14.49 7.43 23.15
CA ALA A 24 13.81 6.18 22.87
C ALA A 24 13.55 6.17 21.36
N VAL A 25 14.27 5.33 20.63
CA VAL A 25 14.02 5.10 19.21
C VAL A 25 12.62 4.52 19.15
N GLN A 26 11.67 5.37 18.78
CA GLN A 26 10.29 4.94 18.63
C GLN A 26 10.27 3.85 17.56
N ALA A 27 9.85 2.65 17.93
CA ALA A 27 9.77 1.53 17.00
C ALA A 27 8.92 1.95 15.79
N ALA A 28 9.38 1.60 14.60
CA ALA A 28 8.61 1.85 13.38
C ALA A 28 7.21 1.23 13.53
N PRO A 29 6.15 1.89 13.00
CA PRO A 29 4.81 1.31 13.03
C PRO A 29 4.82 -0.08 12.38
N PRO A 30 4.03 -1.03 12.91
CA PRO A 30 3.95 -2.36 12.34
C PRO A 30 3.48 -2.30 10.88
N VAL A 31 4.15 -3.04 10.00
CA VAL A 31 3.77 -3.14 8.59
C VAL A 31 2.48 -3.98 8.52
N PRO A 32 1.40 -3.47 7.91
CA PRO A 32 0.16 -4.24 7.76
C PRO A 32 0.39 -5.53 6.97
N ALA A 33 -0.16 -6.62 7.48
CA ALA A 33 -0.21 -7.92 6.81
C ALA A 33 -1.61 -8.14 6.21
N TYR A 34 -1.64 -8.80 5.05
CA TYR A 34 -2.85 -8.99 4.24
C TYR A 34 -3.11 -10.47 4.03
N PRO A 35 -4.30 -11.00 4.39
CA PRO A 35 -4.67 -12.39 4.18
C PRO A 35 -5.11 -12.64 2.73
N SER A 36 -4.17 -12.41 1.80
CA SER A 36 -4.38 -12.46 0.36
C SER A 36 -3.57 -13.56 -0.34
N CYS A 37 -3.06 -14.53 0.41
CA CYS A 37 -2.56 -15.80 -0.11
C CYS A 37 -3.16 -16.98 0.65
N PRO A 38 -3.38 -18.15 0.02
CA PRO A 38 -3.89 -19.32 0.72
C PRO A 38 -2.88 -19.80 1.76
N GLY A 39 -3.24 -19.68 3.04
CA GLY A 39 -2.46 -20.23 4.15
C GLY A 39 -1.40 -19.32 4.75
N PHE A 40 -1.17 -18.11 4.21
CA PHE A 40 -0.25 -17.14 4.80
C PHE A 40 -0.60 -15.71 4.42
N ASP A 41 -0.18 -14.76 5.27
CA ASP A 41 -0.34 -13.34 5.02
C ASP A 41 0.85 -12.76 4.25
N VAL A 42 0.60 -11.69 3.48
CA VAL A 42 1.66 -10.94 2.79
C VAL A 42 1.78 -9.52 3.33
N THR A 43 3.00 -8.99 3.36
CA THR A 43 3.27 -7.57 3.56
C THR A 43 3.73 -6.94 2.25
N LEU A 44 3.43 -5.64 2.09
CA LEU A 44 3.75 -4.89 0.89
C LEU A 44 4.67 -3.73 1.23
N SER A 45 5.68 -3.51 0.40
CA SER A 45 6.44 -2.27 0.39
C SER A 45 6.63 -1.79 -1.04
N SER A 46 6.73 -0.48 -1.23
CA SER A 46 6.97 0.12 -2.53
C SER A 46 8.00 1.23 -2.45
N THR A 47 8.88 1.32 -3.44
CA THR A 47 9.90 2.37 -3.55
C THR A 47 9.94 2.95 -4.96
N GLY A 48 10.32 4.22 -5.05
CA GLY A 48 10.37 4.96 -6.31
C GLY A 48 8.99 5.14 -6.96
N GLY A 49 9.00 5.67 -8.18
CA GLY A 49 7.79 6.00 -8.93
C GLY A 49 7.02 7.20 -8.34
N THR A 50 5.99 7.61 -9.06
CA THR A 50 5.01 8.61 -8.61
C THR A 50 3.67 8.20 -9.17
N GLN A 51 2.66 8.04 -8.31
CA GLN A 51 1.28 7.84 -8.75
C GLN A 51 0.46 9.04 -8.27
N ASP A 52 -0.24 9.69 -9.20
CA ASP A 52 -1.06 10.85 -8.89
C ASP A 52 -2.48 10.63 -9.42
N VAL A 53 -3.45 11.19 -8.70
CA VAL A 53 -4.80 11.39 -9.23
C VAL A 53 -4.70 12.40 -10.36
N ARG A 54 -4.96 11.96 -11.59
CA ARG A 54 -4.93 12.81 -12.79
C ARG A 54 -6.26 13.48 -13.06
N MET A 55 -7.36 12.85 -12.66
CA MET A 55 -8.70 13.37 -12.88
C MET A 55 -9.67 12.78 -11.87
N THR A 56 -10.54 13.63 -11.35
CA THR A 56 -11.81 13.21 -10.73
C THR A 56 -12.93 14.01 -11.38
N ARG A 57 -13.97 13.32 -11.88
CA ARG A 57 -15.13 13.96 -12.49
C ARG A 57 -16.40 13.26 -12.06
N ILE A 58 -17.43 14.03 -11.76
CA ILE A 58 -18.78 13.51 -11.54
C ILE A 58 -19.59 13.70 -12.83
N LYS A 59 -20.26 12.65 -13.27
CA LYS A 59 -21.19 12.70 -14.40
C LYS A 59 -22.27 11.62 -14.22
N ASP A 60 -23.53 12.02 -14.36
CA ASP A 60 -24.70 11.13 -14.31
C ASP A 60 -24.74 10.24 -13.06
N GLY A 61 -24.42 10.80 -11.89
CA GLY A 61 -24.40 10.06 -10.62
C GLY A 61 -23.20 9.13 -10.43
N ILE A 62 -22.21 9.16 -11.34
CA ILE A 62 -20.99 8.36 -11.28
C ILE A 62 -19.77 9.25 -11.01
N ILE A 63 -18.93 8.85 -10.06
CA ILE A 63 -17.62 9.44 -9.81
C ILE A 63 -16.56 8.67 -10.60
N TYR A 64 -15.99 9.33 -11.60
CA TYR A 64 -14.87 8.81 -12.38
C TYR A 64 -13.56 9.30 -11.79
N THR A 65 -12.69 8.38 -11.38
CA THR A 65 -11.33 8.70 -10.93
C THR A 65 -10.30 8.02 -11.81
N VAL A 66 -9.25 8.76 -12.18
CA VAL A 66 -8.09 8.23 -12.91
C VAL A 66 -6.84 8.48 -12.11
N VAL A 67 -6.18 7.41 -11.69
CA VAL A 67 -4.85 7.42 -11.06
C VAL A 67 -3.85 6.89 -12.07
N ALA A 68 -2.78 7.64 -12.30
CA ALA A 68 -1.74 7.24 -13.23
C ALA A 68 -0.39 7.84 -12.85
N GLY A 69 0.67 7.12 -13.18
CA GLY A 69 1.99 7.69 -13.10
C GLY A 69 3.12 6.72 -13.42
N ARG A 70 4.30 7.08 -12.92
CA ARG A 70 5.53 6.35 -13.19
C ARG A 70 5.56 5.08 -12.36
N GLY A 71 6.15 4.06 -12.97
CA GLY A 71 6.38 2.78 -12.36
C GLY A 71 7.03 2.85 -10.98
N THR A 72 6.43 2.17 -10.01
CA THR A 72 6.97 1.88 -8.69
C THR A 72 7.63 0.50 -8.68
N THR A 73 8.65 0.31 -7.85
CA THR A 73 9.14 -1.02 -7.48
C THR A 73 8.32 -1.51 -6.31
N ILE A 74 7.71 -2.67 -6.43
CA ILE A 74 6.89 -3.30 -5.38
C ILE A 74 7.61 -4.55 -4.90
N THR A 75 7.68 -4.72 -3.58
CA THR A 75 8.14 -5.94 -2.94
C THR A 75 6.99 -6.52 -2.13
N VAL A 76 6.67 -7.78 -2.40
CA VAL A 76 5.70 -8.58 -1.65
C VAL A 76 6.48 -9.59 -0.82
N THR A 77 6.18 -9.68 0.47
CA THR A 77 6.88 -10.57 1.41
C THR A 77 5.88 -11.46 2.11
N ASN A 78 6.13 -12.77 2.14
CA ASN A 78 5.41 -13.69 3.01
C ASN A 78 5.73 -13.33 4.46
N ALA A 79 4.70 -12.97 5.23
CA ALA A 79 4.84 -12.45 6.59
C ALA A 79 5.39 -13.49 7.58
N GLU A 80 5.21 -14.77 7.28
CA GLU A 80 5.60 -15.88 8.15
C GLU A 80 7.03 -16.35 7.85
N SER A 81 7.35 -16.58 6.57
CA SER A 81 8.66 -17.10 6.15
C SER A 81 9.70 -16.02 5.88
N GLY A 82 9.26 -14.77 5.67
CA GLY A 82 10.13 -13.67 5.27
C GLY A 82 10.61 -13.73 3.82
N LYS A 83 10.18 -14.72 3.02
CA LYS A 83 10.51 -14.79 1.60
C LYS A 83 9.89 -13.61 0.85
N SER A 84 10.61 -13.04 -0.10
CA SER A 84 10.15 -11.87 -0.85
C SER A 84 10.27 -12.05 -2.36
N VAL A 85 9.36 -11.42 -3.09
CA VAL A 85 9.43 -11.22 -4.53
C VAL A 85 9.34 -9.73 -4.83
N THR A 86 10.25 -9.23 -5.66
CA THR A 86 10.29 -7.82 -6.08
C THR A 86 10.08 -7.70 -7.57
N PHE A 87 9.32 -6.71 -7.99
CA PHE A 87 9.11 -6.38 -9.40
C PHE A 87 8.93 -4.88 -9.61
N GLY A 88 9.43 -4.39 -10.74
CA GLY A 88 9.16 -3.03 -11.20
C GLY A 88 7.88 -2.98 -12.03
N THR A 89 6.98 -2.08 -11.69
CA THR A 89 5.91 -1.69 -12.62
C THR A 89 6.51 -0.72 -13.63
N LYS A 90 6.18 -0.81 -14.93
CA LYS A 90 6.65 0.16 -15.96
C LYS A 90 5.73 1.38 -16.07
N GLY A 91 4.92 1.61 -15.04
CA GLY A 91 3.75 2.48 -15.06
C GLY A 91 2.46 1.67 -15.12
N SER A 92 1.42 2.25 -14.51
CA SER A 92 0.08 1.70 -14.49
C SER A 92 -0.94 2.84 -14.56
N VAL A 93 -2.14 2.50 -15.02
CA VAL A 93 -3.30 3.38 -14.93
C VAL A 93 -4.45 2.62 -14.32
N THR A 94 -4.97 3.17 -13.22
CA THR A 94 -6.18 2.71 -12.55
C THR A 94 -7.29 3.69 -12.86
N ARG A 95 -8.37 3.20 -13.47
CA ARG A 95 -9.62 3.95 -13.63
C ARG A 95 -10.67 3.32 -12.75
N SER A 96 -11.37 4.13 -11.97
CA SER A 96 -12.57 3.71 -11.25
C SER A 96 -13.77 4.53 -11.70
N ALA A 97 -14.92 3.87 -11.74
CA ALA A 97 -16.24 4.49 -11.91
C ALA A 97 -17.09 4.03 -10.73
N THR A 98 -17.31 4.91 -9.76
CA THR A 98 -18.09 4.64 -8.55
C THR A 98 -19.50 5.17 -8.73
N ASP A 99 -20.49 4.29 -8.63
CA ASP A 99 -21.89 4.67 -8.64
C ASP A 99 -22.30 5.22 -7.26
N ILE A 100 -22.83 6.44 -7.21
CA ILE A 100 -23.15 7.12 -5.93
C ILE A 100 -24.39 6.52 -5.26
N ALA A 101 -25.30 5.91 -6.03
CA ALA A 101 -26.55 5.38 -5.51
C ALA A 101 -26.37 3.99 -4.90
N THR A 102 -25.56 3.14 -5.54
CA THR A 102 -25.31 1.76 -5.12
C THR A 102 -24.01 1.61 -4.33
N GLY A 103 -23.03 2.48 -4.59
CA GLY A 103 -21.67 2.38 -4.08
C GLY A 103 -20.78 1.41 -4.87
N ASP A 104 -21.31 0.74 -5.90
CA ASP A 104 -20.55 -0.19 -6.72
C ASP A 104 -19.42 0.54 -7.46
N ILE A 105 -18.27 -0.13 -7.57
CA ILE A 105 -17.07 0.44 -8.17
C ILE A 105 -16.62 -0.45 -9.32
N THR A 106 -16.69 0.08 -10.53
CA THR A 106 -16.09 -0.58 -11.70
C THR A 106 -14.64 -0.15 -11.84
N TRP A 107 -13.73 -1.12 -11.83
CA TRP A 107 -12.30 -0.94 -12.00
C TRP A 107 -11.88 -1.27 -13.43
N SER A 108 -11.01 -0.43 -13.99
CA SER A 108 -10.35 -0.67 -15.28
C SER A 108 -8.88 -0.35 -15.15
N LEU A 109 -8.09 -1.41 -15.00
CA LEU A 109 -6.65 -1.36 -14.78
C LEU A 109 -5.93 -1.63 -16.09
N SER A 110 -4.84 -0.89 -16.33
CA SER A 110 -3.95 -1.13 -17.47
C SER A 110 -2.48 -0.98 -17.08
N GLY A 111 -1.60 -1.72 -17.73
CA GLY A 111 -0.19 -1.82 -17.36
C GLY A 111 0.06 -2.89 -16.30
N ALA A 112 1.04 -2.68 -15.43
CA ALA A 112 1.40 -3.61 -14.36
C ALA A 112 0.67 -3.27 -13.06
N ASN A 113 -0.26 -4.12 -12.63
CA ASN A 113 -1.10 -3.91 -11.44
C ASN A 113 -1.07 -5.16 -10.57
N LEU A 114 -0.70 -4.98 -9.30
CA LEU A 114 -0.81 -6.03 -8.28
C LEU A 114 -2.24 -6.00 -7.72
N VAL A 115 -2.94 -7.12 -7.83
CA VAL A 115 -4.31 -7.28 -7.29
C VAL A 115 -4.26 -8.29 -6.15
N LEU A 116 -4.82 -7.88 -5.02
CA LEU A 116 -5.00 -8.72 -3.83
C LEU A 116 -6.49 -9.04 -3.73
N LEU A 117 -6.80 -10.32 -3.64
CA LEU A 117 -8.09 -10.86 -3.24
C LEU A 117 -7.93 -11.52 -1.88
N PHE A 118 -8.91 -11.36 -1.02
CA PHE A 118 -8.87 -11.71 0.39
C PHE A 118 -9.73 -12.93 0.71
N ASP A 119 -9.32 -13.63 1.77
CA ASP A 119 -10.02 -14.82 2.23
C ASP A 119 -11.45 -14.50 2.69
N LYS A 120 -12.38 -15.45 2.44
CA LYS A 120 -13.80 -15.45 2.85
C LYS A 120 -14.68 -14.31 2.34
N VAL A 121 -14.12 -13.28 1.70
CA VAL A 121 -14.86 -12.14 1.16
C VAL A 121 -14.88 -12.16 -0.36
N ASP A 122 -13.75 -12.42 -1.00
CA ASP A 122 -13.65 -12.34 -2.45
C ASP A 122 -13.98 -13.65 -3.14
N LEU A 123 -14.72 -13.55 -4.24
CA LEU A 123 -14.98 -14.68 -5.12
C LEU A 123 -13.67 -15.25 -5.66
N GLY A 124 -13.48 -16.56 -5.51
CA GLY A 124 -12.24 -17.26 -5.88
C GLY A 124 -11.23 -17.37 -4.72
N GLY A 125 -11.50 -16.72 -3.59
CA GLY A 125 -10.68 -16.83 -2.38
C GLY A 125 -9.39 -15.99 -2.42
N PRO A 126 -8.51 -16.19 -1.42
CA PRO A 126 -7.33 -15.36 -1.27
C PRO A 126 -6.35 -15.58 -2.43
N SER A 127 -5.93 -14.52 -3.10
CA SER A 127 -4.88 -14.57 -4.11
C SER A 127 -4.18 -13.23 -4.29
N THR A 128 -2.89 -13.28 -4.61
CA THR A 128 -2.07 -12.10 -4.91
C THR A 128 -1.47 -12.29 -6.29
N ILE A 129 -2.03 -11.61 -7.28
CA ILE A 129 -1.69 -11.78 -8.69
C ILE A 129 -1.18 -10.46 -9.26
N LEU A 130 0.00 -10.52 -9.89
CA LEU A 130 0.50 -9.41 -10.70
C LEU A 130 -0.01 -9.57 -12.13
N TYR A 131 -0.91 -8.68 -12.53
CA TYR A 131 -1.38 -8.58 -13.91
C TYR A 131 -0.54 -7.57 -14.69
N THR A 132 -0.07 -7.95 -15.87
CA THR A 132 0.55 -7.02 -16.83
C THR A 132 -0.23 -7.03 -18.14
N GLY A 133 -1.08 -6.03 -18.31
CA GLY A 133 -2.01 -5.97 -19.45
C GLY A 133 -3.24 -5.14 -19.12
N VAL A 134 -4.43 -5.68 -19.35
CA VAL A 134 -5.72 -5.01 -19.03
C VAL A 134 -6.55 -5.91 -18.13
N VAL A 135 -7.13 -5.32 -17.09
CA VAL A 135 -8.00 -6.00 -16.14
C VAL A 135 -9.24 -5.15 -15.87
N LYS A 136 -10.42 -5.75 -15.89
CA LYS A 136 -11.68 -5.12 -15.47
C LYS A 136 -12.46 -6.02 -14.53
N TYR A 137 -12.94 -5.44 -13.44
CA TYR A 137 -13.79 -6.09 -12.46
C TYR A 137 -14.65 -5.04 -11.75
N THR A 138 -15.69 -5.47 -11.06
CA THR A 138 -16.52 -4.62 -10.22
C THR A 138 -16.45 -5.11 -8.78
N THR A 139 -16.36 -4.17 -7.84
CA THR A 139 -16.50 -4.44 -6.42
C THR A 139 -17.72 -3.73 -5.87
N ASP A 140 -18.22 -4.19 -4.73
CA ASP A 140 -19.19 -3.44 -3.95
C ASP A 140 -18.53 -2.22 -3.25
N SER A 141 -19.30 -1.52 -2.41
CA SER A 141 -18.84 -0.38 -1.62
C SER A 141 -17.83 -0.73 -0.52
N ASN A 142 -17.68 -2.02 -0.19
CA ASN A 142 -16.68 -2.54 0.74
C ASN A 142 -15.42 -3.04 0.01
N TYR A 143 -15.29 -2.78 -1.29
CA TYR A 143 -14.21 -3.28 -2.14
C TYR A 143 -14.17 -4.81 -2.27
N THR A 144 -15.31 -5.48 -2.03
CA THR A 144 -15.44 -6.93 -2.17
C THR A 144 -15.78 -7.30 -3.61
N LEU A 145 -15.02 -8.23 -4.18
CA LEU A 145 -15.26 -8.81 -5.49
C LEU A 145 -16.34 -9.90 -5.39
N THR A 146 -17.57 -9.55 -5.75
CA THR A 146 -18.72 -10.48 -5.70
C THR A 146 -19.00 -11.20 -7.03
N GLN A 147 -18.31 -10.80 -8.10
CA GLN A 147 -18.46 -11.37 -9.45
C GLN A 147 -17.10 -11.68 -10.07
N PRO A 148 -17.00 -12.63 -11.01
CA PRO A 148 -15.76 -12.88 -11.74
C PRO A 148 -15.27 -11.63 -12.48
N PHE A 149 -13.97 -11.58 -12.77
CA PHE A 149 -13.40 -10.50 -13.57
C PHE A 149 -14.06 -10.47 -14.95
N GLN A 150 -14.49 -9.29 -15.38
CA GLN A 150 -15.17 -9.11 -16.66
C GLN A 150 -14.19 -9.16 -17.83
N GLN A 151 -12.94 -8.75 -17.60
CA GLN A 151 -11.91 -8.76 -18.63
C GLN A 151 -10.52 -9.00 -18.01
N GLN A 152 -9.76 -9.89 -18.61
CA GLN A 152 -8.34 -10.12 -18.32
C GLN A 152 -7.59 -10.35 -19.64
N SER A 153 -6.51 -9.61 -19.88
CA SER A 153 -5.61 -9.84 -21.01
C SER A 153 -4.16 -9.50 -20.66
N GLY A 154 -3.21 -10.05 -21.40
CA GLY A 154 -1.78 -9.93 -21.14
C GLY A 154 -1.24 -11.10 -20.32
N THR A 155 -0.29 -10.83 -19.43
CA THR A 155 0.36 -11.87 -18.59
C THR A 155 -0.05 -11.76 -17.13
N GLN A 156 0.02 -12.89 -16.44
CA GLN A 156 -0.29 -13.01 -15.02
C GLN A 156 0.86 -13.73 -14.30
N ARG A 157 1.22 -13.26 -13.12
CA ARG A 157 2.14 -13.95 -12.21
C ARG A 157 1.45 -14.20 -10.88
N ASN A 158 1.43 -15.46 -10.47
CA ASN A 158 0.89 -15.86 -9.17
C ASN A 158 1.96 -15.65 -8.09
N ILE A 159 1.87 -14.53 -7.37
CA ILE A 159 2.87 -14.17 -6.37
C ILE A 159 2.79 -15.10 -5.15
N CYS A 160 1.60 -15.59 -4.80
CA CYS A 160 1.46 -16.56 -3.72
C CYS A 160 2.26 -17.84 -4.02
N ALA A 161 2.15 -18.38 -5.23
CA ALA A 161 2.90 -19.55 -5.64
C ALA A 161 4.42 -19.33 -5.65
N GLU A 162 4.86 -18.11 -5.97
CA GLU A 162 6.29 -17.76 -5.91
C GLU A 162 6.79 -17.64 -4.46
N LEU A 163 5.92 -17.25 -3.53
CA LEU A 163 6.25 -17.08 -2.12
C LEU A 163 6.20 -18.38 -1.32
N GLY A 164 5.50 -19.40 -1.79
CA GLY A 164 5.42 -20.71 -1.14
C GLY A 164 4.41 -20.68 -0.01
#